data_AF-A0AAU6KWE1-F1
#
_entry.id   AF-A0AAU6KWE1-F1
#
_cell.length_a   1.000
_cell.length_b   1.000
_cell.length_c   1.000
_cell.angle_alpha   90.00
_cell.angle_beta   90.00
_cell.angle_gamma   90.00
#
_symmetry.space_group_name_H-M   'P 1'
#
loop_
_entity.id
_entity.type
_entity.pdbx_description
1 polymer ?
#
loop_
_entity_poly.entity_id
_entity_poly.type
_entity_poly.pdbx_seq_one_letter_code
_entity_poly.pdbx_strand_id
1 'polypeptide(L)'
;MERQGRPPGPACHRPDPPGPGTGRDLLYRFFRRCADADLPELRRPASPVETWWPEILAFLHTGTTNAGSDGTNRVIKTIAGDAYGFRNPGNQRLRTRCATTRRARGHLDAR
;
A
#
# COMPACT_ATOMS: atom_id res chain seq x y z
N MET A 1 19.17 26.07 -29.69
CA MET A 1 19.13 24.63 -29.42
C MET A 1 17.92 24.35 -28.55
N GLU A 2 16.82 23.94 -29.19
CA GLU A 2 15.57 23.55 -28.53
C GLU A 2 15.80 22.37 -27.58
N ARG A 3 15.36 22.51 -26.34
CA ARG A 3 15.31 21.39 -25.39
C ARG A 3 14.06 20.56 -25.70
N GLN A 4 14.26 19.42 -26.33
CA GLN A 4 13.22 18.40 -26.49
C GLN A 4 12.75 17.96 -25.09
N GLY A 5 11.45 18.10 -24.82
CA GLY A 5 10.83 17.69 -23.56
C GLY A 5 10.88 16.17 -23.37
N ARG A 6 11.24 15.73 -22.17
CA ARG A 6 11.29 14.30 -21.80
C ARG A 6 9.87 13.71 -21.80
N PRO A 7 9.64 12.50 -22.35
CA PRO A 7 8.34 11.85 -22.28
C PRO A 7 7.99 11.51 -20.81
N PRO A 8 6.69 11.52 -20.45
CA PRO A 8 6.25 11.18 -19.10
C PRO A 8 6.64 9.74 -18.73
N GLY A 9 7.06 9.55 -17.48
CA GLY A 9 7.34 8.22 -16.93
C GLY A 9 6.08 7.35 -16.91
N PRO A 10 6.20 6.01 -16.74
CA PRO A 10 5.05 5.13 -16.70
C PRO A 10 4.15 5.55 -15.54
N ALA A 11 2.91 5.92 -15.85
CA ALA A 11 1.90 6.19 -14.85
C ALA A 11 1.79 4.94 -13.96
N CYS A 12 1.92 5.10 -12.63
CA CYS A 12 1.40 4.11 -11.70
C CYS A 12 -0.02 3.81 -12.16
N HIS A 13 -0.31 2.55 -12.50
CA HIS A 13 -1.63 2.16 -13.00
C HIS A 13 -2.68 2.65 -12.01
N ARG A 14 -3.35 3.74 -12.38
CA ARG A 14 -4.54 4.20 -11.68
C ARG A 14 -5.61 3.18 -12.06
N PRO A 15 -6.16 2.43 -11.11
CA PRO A 15 -7.26 1.54 -11.44
C PRO A 15 -8.37 2.37 -12.06
N ASP A 16 -9.04 1.80 -13.07
CA ASP A 16 -10.21 2.43 -13.65
C ASP A 16 -11.20 2.79 -12.53
N PRO A 17 -11.86 3.95 -12.61
CA PRO A 17 -12.91 4.28 -11.66
C PRO A 17 -13.92 3.13 -11.65
N PRO A 18 -14.37 2.68 -10.48
CA PRO A 18 -15.35 1.62 -10.43
C PRO A 18 -16.54 2.01 -11.32
N GLY A 19 -17.01 1.07 -12.14
CA GLY A 19 -18.27 1.23 -12.86
C GLY A 19 -19.40 1.60 -11.89
N PRO A 20 -20.60 1.97 -12.37
CA PRO A 20 -21.61 2.76 -11.65
C PRO A 20 -22.26 2.12 -10.41
N GLY A 21 -21.67 1.08 -9.81
CA GLY A 21 -22.05 0.57 -8.51
C GLY A 21 -21.59 1.48 -7.37
N THR A 22 -22.51 1.84 -6.48
CA THR A 22 -22.20 2.44 -5.17
C THR A 22 -21.19 1.57 -4.41
N GLY A 23 -20.43 2.12 -3.46
CA GLY A 23 -19.52 1.31 -2.62
C GLY A 23 -20.18 0.05 -2.03
N ARG A 24 -21.47 0.11 -1.70
CA ARG A 24 -22.29 -1.03 -1.26
C ARG A 24 -22.43 -2.14 -2.31
N ASP A 25 -22.51 -1.82 -3.60
CA ASP A 25 -22.56 -2.79 -4.69
C ASP A 25 -21.20 -3.52 -4.82
N LEU A 26 -20.09 -2.80 -4.71
CA LEU A 26 -18.75 -3.41 -4.70
C LEU A 26 -18.58 -4.40 -3.54
N LEU A 27 -19.01 -4.01 -2.34
CA LEU A 27 -18.97 -4.87 -1.15
C LEU A 27 -19.85 -6.12 -1.32
N TYR A 28 -21.08 -5.94 -1.83
CA TYR A 28 -21.99 -7.05 -2.09
C TYR A 28 -21.39 -8.05 -3.10
N ARG A 29 -20.83 -7.56 -4.20
CA ARG A 29 -20.18 -8.42 -5.21
C ARG A 29 -18.99 -9.19 -4.63
N PHE A 30 -18.20 -8.56 -3.75
CA PHE A 30 -17.10 -9.23 -3.06
C PHE A 30 -17.60 -10.39 -2.20
N PHE A 31 -18.55 -10.15 -1.29
CA PHE A 31 -19.05 -11.21 -0.41
C PHE A 31 -19.81 -12.31 -1.16
N ARG A 32 -20.56 -11.95 -2.20
CA ARG A 32 -21.19 -12.94 -3.08
C ARG A 32 -20.14 -13.86 -3.70
N ARG A 33 -19.04 -13.32 -4.22
CA ARG A 33 -17.94 -14.13 -4.77
C ARG A 33 -17.27 -15.01 -3.73
N CYS A 34 -17.10 -14.54 -2.50
CA CYS A 34 -16.57 -15.35 -1.41
C CYS A 34 -17.51 -16.51 -1.05
N ALA A 35 -18.83 -16.29 -1.08
CA ALA A 35 -19.82 -17.33 -0.84
C ALA A 35 -19.88 -18.35 -1.99
N ASP A 36 -19.86 -17.88 -3.24
CA ASP A 36 -19.95 -18.72 -4.44
C ASP A 36 -18.72 -19.61 -4.66
N ALA A 37 -17.55 -19.20 -4.13
CA ALA A 37 -16.29 -19.91 -4.35
C ALA A 37 -16.17 -21.24 -3.59
N ASP A 38 -17.06 -21.52 -2.61
CA ASP A 38 -17.04 -22.74 -1.78
C ASP A 38 -15.66 -23.07 -1.17
N LEU A 39 -14.88 -22.03 -0.86
CA LEU A 39 -13.56 -22.14 -0.22
C LEU A 39 -13.66 -21.68 1.24
N PRO A 40 -13.54 -22.57 2.24
CA PRO A 40 -13.62 -22.20 3.64
C PRO A 40 -12.53 -21.19 4.04
N GLU A 41 -11.39 -21.19 3.35
CA GLU A 41 -10.29 -20.24 3.55
C GLU A 41 -10.72 -18.80 3.28
N LEU A 42 -11.73 -18.56 2.43
CA LEU A 42 -12.23 -17.22 2.11
C LEU A 42 -13.08 -16.61 3.23
N ARG A 43 -13.57 -17.40 4.19
CA ARG A 43 -14.26 -16.87 5.38
C ARG A 43 -13.32 -16.03 6.24
N ARG A 44 -12.05 -16.45 6.35
CA ARG A 44 -11.04 -15.77 7.15
C ARG A 44 -10.68 -14.36 6.63
N PRO A 45 -10.40 -14.12 5.33
CA PRO A 45 -10.16 -12.78 4.80
C PRO A 45 -11.44 -11.95 4.62
N ALA A 46 -12.61 -12.58 4.48
CA ALA A 46 -13.87 -11.85 4.36
C ALA A 46 -14.24 -11.07 5.64
N SER A 47 -14.04 -11.66 6.82
CA SER A 47 -14.37 -11.02 8.11
C SER A 47 -13.62 -9.70 8.37
N PRO A 48 -12.29 -9.60 8.11
CA PRO A 48 -11.59 -8.33 8.15
C PRO A 48 -12.10 -7.31 7.14
N VAL A 49 -12.46 -7.71 5.92
CA VAL A 49 -12.99 -6.77 4.92
C VAL A 49 -14.30 -6.13 5.41
N GLU A 50 -15.16 -6.89 6.06
CA GLU A 50 -16.36 -6.34 6.71
C GLU A 50 -16.01 -5.35 7.82
N THR A 51 -15.07 -5.74 8.68
CA THR A 51 -14.63 -4.94 9.84
C THR A 51 -14.03 -3.60 9.44
N TRP A 52 -13.23 -3.58 8.38
CA TRP A 52 -12.49 -2.40 7.89
C TRP A 52 -13.19 -1.68 6.74
N TRP A 53 -14.46 -2.01 6.47
CA TRP A 53 -15.19 -1.41 5.36
C TRP A 53 -15.28 0.12 5.42
N PRO A 54 -15.52 0.77 6.59
CA PRO A 54 -15.52 2.22 6.67
C PRO A 54 -14.21 2.86 6.18
N GLU A 55 -13.06 2.29 6.53
CA GLU A 55 -11.74 2.76 6.12
C GLU A 55 -11.48 2.50 4.64
N ILE A 56 -11.88 1.33 4.12
CA ILE A 56 -11.80 1.02 2.69
C ILE A 56 -12.65 2.01 1.88
N LEU A 57 -13.87 2.29 2.33
CA LEU A 57 -14.77 3.25 1.70
C LEU A 57 -14.17 4.66 1.76
N ALA A 58 -13.57 5.05 2.89
CA ALA A 58 -12.85 6.31 3.02
C ALA A 58 -11.68 6.42 2.03
N PHE A 59 -10.91 5.35 1.84
CA PHE A 59 -9.87 5.29 0.80
C PHE A 59 -10.46 5.47 -0.61
N LEU A 60 -11.56 4.78 -0.94
CA LEU A 60 -12.19 4.90 -2.26
C LEU A 60 -12.70 6.32 -2.55
N HIS A 61 -13.18 7.04 -1.53
CA HIS A 61 -13.65 8.42 -1.69
C HIS A 61 -12.55 9.47 -1.66
N THR A 62 -11.55 9.30 -0.79
CA THR A 62 -10.56 10.35 -0.50
C THR A 62 -9.20 10.09 -1.14
N GLY A 63 -8.92 8.86 -1.56
CA GLY A 63 -7.59 8.41 -1.98
C GLY A 63 -6.58 8.29 -0.83
N THR A 64 -7.00 8.51 0.43
CA THR A 64 -6.12 8.44 1.60
C THR A 64 -5.72 7.00 1.87
N THR A 65 -4.42 6.71 1.86
CA THR A 65 -3.87 5.37 2.02
C THR A 65 -2.70 5.34 3.00
N ASN A 66 -2.53 4.21 3.70
CA ASN A 66 -1.37 3.92 4.55
C ASN A 66 -0.11 3.50 3.75
N ALA A 67 -0.13 3.58 2.41
CA ALA A 67 0.97 3.13 1.56
C ALA A 67 2.34 3.73 1.94
N GLY A 68 2.39 4.99 2.37
CA GLY A 68 3.62 5.64 2.82
C GLY A 68 4.20 5.04 4.11
N SER A 69 3.35 4.76 5.10
CA SER A 69 3.78 4.08 6.34
C SER A 69 4.14 2.63 6.07
N ASP A 70 3.41 1.94 5.20
CA ASP A 70 3.69 0.54 4.85
C ASP A 70 5.01 0.39 4.08
N GLY A 71 5.32 1.33 3.18
CA GLY A 71 6.63 1.40 2.52
C GLY A 71 7.77 1.59 3.53
N THR A 72 7.56 2.43 4.54
CA THR A 72 8.52 2.62 5.64
C THR A 72 8.68 1.35 6.47
N ASN A 73 7.58 0.71 6.88
CA ASN A 73 7.58 -0.55 7.61
C ASN A 73 8.27 -1.67 6.84
N ARG A 74 8.08 -1.74 5.51
CA ARG A 74 8.75 -2.70 4.66
C ARG A 74 10.27 -2.53 4.70
N VAL A 75 10.77 -1.30 4.56
CA VAL A 75 12.21 -1.01 4.65
C VAL A 75 12.77 -1.41 6.01
N ILE A 76 12.05 -1.11 7.09
CA ILE A 76 12.47 -1.51 8.46
C ILE A 76 12.55 -3.02 8.60
N LYS A 77 11.52 -3.74 8.11
CA LYS A 77 11.48 -5.21 8.15
C LYS A 77 12.62 -5.83 7.33
N THR A 78 12.93 -5.29 6.15
CA THR A 78 14.07 -5.72 5.34
C THR A 78 15.39 -5.56 6.12
N ILE A 79 15.63 -4.40 6.71
CA ILE A 79 16.86 -4.15 7.50
C ILE A 79 16.98 -5.11 8.69
N ALA A 80 15.86 -5.42 9.36
CA ALA A 80 15.84 -6.41 10.44
C ALA A 80 16.12 -7.83 9.93
N GLY A 81 15.57 -8.19 8.78
CA GLY A 81 15.83 -9.47 8.10
C GLY A 81 17.29 -9.63 7.68
N ASP A 82 17.86 -8.63 7.01
CA ASP A 82 19.26 -8.62 6.55
C ASP A 82 20.26 -8.71 7.72
N ALA A 83 19.87 -8.21 8.89
CA ALA A 83 20.66 -8.30 10.12
C ALA A 83 20.48 -9.62 10.87
N TYR A 84 19.61 -10.54 10.42
CA TYR A 84 19.19 -11.74 11.14
C TYR A 84 18.66 -11.43 12.56
N GLY A 85 17.98 -10.28 12.70
CA GLY A 85 17.53 -9.76 13.98
C GLY A 85 18.63 -8.98 14.73
N PHE A 86 18.26 -7.81 15.25
CA PHE A 86 19.17 -7.01 16.06
C PHE A 86 19.21 -7.54 17.50
N ARG A 87 20.41 -7.84 18.00
CA ARG A 87 20.64 -8.12 19.44
C ARG A 87 20.72 -6.86 20.29
N ASN A 88 20.94 -5.70 19.65
CA ASN A 88 21.07 -4.39 20.30
C ASN A 88 20.00 -3.42 19.76
N PRO A 89 19.05 -2.95 20.60
CA PRO A 89 18.02 -1.98 20.20
C PRO A 89 18.58 -0.64 19.69
N GLY A 90 19.74 -0.21 20.16
CA GLY A 90 20.45 0.97 19.66
C GLY A 90 20.84 0.81 18.20
N ASN A 91 21.41 -0.35 17.82
CA ASN A 91 21.78 -0.65 16.44
C ASN A 91 20.54 -0.74 15.53
N GLN A 92 19.45 -1.33 16.03
CA GLN A 92 18.17 -1.35 15.31
C GLN A 92 17.67 0.07 15.02
N ARG A 93 17.61 0.93 16.05
CA ARG A 93 17.14 2.32 15.93
C ARG A 93 18.02 3.12 14.97
N LEU A 94 19.35 3.03 15.09
CA LEU A 94 20.28 3.76 14.23
C LEU A 94 20.15 3.36 12.76
N ARG A 95 20.13 2.06 12.45
CA ARG A 95 20.02 1.58 11.06
C ARG A 95 18.65 1.89 10.46
N THR A 96 17.58 1.68 11.22
CA THR A 96 16.23 2.06 10.82
C THR A 96 16.15 3.54 10.51
N ARG A 97 16.57 4.41 11.45
CA ARG A 97 16.58 5.86 11.26
C ARG A 97 17.41 6.26 10.05
N CYS A 98 18.61 5.71 9.90
CA CYS A 98 19.48 6.00 8.76
C CYS A 98 18.80 5.69 7.41
N ALA A 99 18.03 4.60 7.32
CA ALA A 99 17.34 4.22 6.09
C ALA A 99 16.00 4.93 5.86
N THR A 100 15.27 5.28 6.92
CA THR A 100 13.93 5.90 6.81
C THR A 100 13.96 7.43 6.84
N THR A 101 15.00 8.05 7.40
CA THR A 101 15.12 9.52 7.52
C THR A 101 16.22 10.13 6.66
N ARG A 102 17.01 9.34 5.90
CA ARG A 102 17.98 9.93 4.95
C ARG A 102 17.24 10.73 3.89
N ARG A 103 17.55 12.04 3.83
CA ARG A 103 17.09 12.99 2.79
C ARG A 103 17.42 12.56 1.35
N ALA A 104 18.29 11.57 1.16
CA ALA A 104 18.68 11.04 -0.16
C ALA A 104 17.54 10.36 -0.95
N ARG A 105 16.32 10.26 -0.41
CA ARG A 105 15.13 10.00 -1.22
C ARG A 105 14.69 11.19 -2.08
N GLY A 106 15.45 12.29 -2.10
CA GLY A 106 15.32 13.39 -3.05
C GLY A 106 15.94 13.14 -4.44
N HIS A 107 15.76 11.94 -5.00
CA HIS A 107 15.91 11.73 -6.46
C HIS A 107 14.69 11.06 -7.09
N LEU A 108 13.54 11.08 -6.38
CA LEU A 108 12.29 11.22 -7.10
C LEU A 108 12.28 12.65 -7.62
N ASP A 109 12.88 12.85 -8.80
CA ASP A 109 12.75 14.09 -9.56
C ASP A 109 11.27 14.48 -9.53
N ALA A 110 10.96 15.68 -9.03
CA ALA A 110 9.70 16.33 -9.33
C ALA A 110 9.72 16.66 -10.83
N ARG A 111 9.31 15.68 -11.65
CA ARG A 111 8.94 15.90 -13.05
C ARG A 111 7.44 15.82 -13.16
#